data_AF-A0A679FQR7-F1
#
_entry.id   AF-A0A679FQR7-F1
#
_cell.length_a   1.000
_cell.length_b   1.000
_cell.length_c   1.000
_cell.angle_alpha   90.00
_cell.angle_beta   90.00
_cell.angle_gamma   90.00
#
_symmetry.space_group_name_H-M   'P 1'
#
loop_
_entity.id
_entity.type
_entity.pdbx_description
1 polymer ?
#
loop_
_entity_poly.entity_id
_entity_poly.type
_entity_poly.pdbx_seq_one_letter_code
_entity_poly.pdbx_strand_id
1 'polypeptide(L)'
;MNIVSLCPSNTELLAYLGRLDDVIAVDQSSDWPPEVKRLPNVGPDLRIDIDQVEALKPDLVVASLSVPGMERNVEELARRRLPHLVLAPNTLDDIASDLLTLGEAIGETQKAADLVRRYREFLAEYRERAAAAEPVRLYWEWWPRPIFTPGGGNWLSELSELAGGRNVFADCPQASIQTEWDEVVARNPAHILLVWVGVQTKKMRPSAVTQRPKANETDAVRNGRIHLLEEALYCRPSPRLLVGLKKLAPLLHPSLFPPADDSDPLLGR
;
A
#
# COMPACT_ATOMS: atom_id res chain seq x y z
N MET A 1 10.83 23.97 -4.47
CA MET A 1 11.63 22.88 -5.08
C MET A 1 10.77 22.29 -6.19
N ASN A 2 11.35 21.82 -7.29
CA ASN A 2 10.61 21.19 -8.38
C ASN A 2 10.74 19.66 -8.26
N ILE A 3 9.69 19.00 -7.79
CA ILE A 3 9.68 17.57 -7.52
C ILE A 3 8.85 16.83 -8.58
N VAL A 4 9.39 15.73 -9.09
CA VAL A 4 8.63 14.76 -9.89
C VAL A 4 8.46 13.48 -9.08
N SER A 5 7.22 13.01 -8.92
CA SER A 5 6.89 11.79 -8.16
C SER A 5 6.52 10.64 -9.10
N LEU A 6 7.25 9.53 -9.05
CA LEU A 6 7.07 8.42 -10.01
C LEU A 6 6.27 7.23 -9.47
N CYS A 7 5.62 7.38 -8.32
CA CYS A 7 4.83 6.32 -7.70
C CYS A 7 3.71 6.91 -6.83
N PRO A 8 2.49 6.31 -6.79
CA PRO A 8 1.39 6.80 -5.97
C PRO A 8 1.76 6.94 -4.48
N SER A 9 2.46 5.96 -3.91
CA SER A 9 2.88 6.03 -2.50
C SER A 9 3.80 7.22 -2.23
N ASN A 10 4.73 7.52 -3.15
CA ASN A 10 5.64 8.67 -3.02
C ASN A 10 4.88 9.99 -3.05
N THR A 11 3.88 10.10 -3.94
CA THR A 11 2.99 11.27 -4.01
C THR A 11 2.19 11.44 -2.71
N GLU A 12 1.73 10.34 -2.13
CA GLU A 12 1.04 10.34 -0.83
C GLU A 12 1.98 10.80 0.30
N LEU A 13 3.24 10.36 0.34
CA LEU A 13 4.23 10.83 1.30
C LEU A 13 4.46 12.36 1.20
N LEU A 14 4.61 12.89 -0.01
CA LEU A 14 4.76 14.33 -0.26
C LEU A 14 3.53 15.12 0.23
N ALA A 15 2.33 14.57 0.07
CA ALA A 15 1.12 15.16 0.60
C ALA A 15 1.08 15.17 2.13
N TYR A 16 1.48 14.07 2.80
CA TYR A 16 1.59 14.05 4.26
C TYR A 16 2.64 15.02 4.81
N LEU A 17 3.75 15.17 4.08
CA LEU A 17 4.77 16.19 4.37
C LEU A 17 4.32 17.60 3.98
N GLY A 18 3.12 17.76 3.39
CA GLY A 18 2.55 19.04 2.95
C GLY A 18 3.42 19.78 1.96
N ARG A 19 4.09 19.05 1.07
CA ARG A 19 4.96 19.58 0.00
C ARG A 19 4.37 19.30 -1.37
N LEU A 20 3.04 19.19 -1.46
CA LEU A 20 2.36 18.91 -2.72
C LEU A 20 2.50 20.07 -3.73
N ASP A 21 2.65 21.30 -3.24
CA ASP A 21 2.88 22.49 -4.07
C ASP A 21 4.27 22.49 -4.77
N ASP A 22 5.21 21.67 -4.29
CA ASP A 22 6.50 21.46 -4.96
C ASP A 22 6.42 20.40 -6.07
N VAL A 23 5.32 19.66 -6.16
CA VAL A 23 5.18 18.57 -7.14
C VAL A 23 4.75 19.12 -8.49
N ILE A 24 5.63 19.00 -9.47
CA ILE A 24 5.43 19.55 -10.82
C ILE A 24 4.98 18.51 -11.84
N ALA A 25 5.11 17.21 -11.53
CA ALA A 25 4.55 16.11 -12.30
C ALA A 25 4.46 14.83 -11.47
N VAL A 26 3.55 13.94 -11.88
CA VAL A 26 3.31 12.64 -11.23
C VAL A 26 3.24 11.49 -12.24
N ASP A 27 3.38 10.26 -11.77
CA ASP A 27 3.02 9.07 -12.55
C ASP A 27 1.51 8.99 -12.80
N GLN A 28 1.13 8.11 -13.72
CA GLN A 28 -0.26 7.96 -14.15
C GLN A 28 -1.24 7.47 -13.08
N SER A 29 -0.77 6.71 -12.09
CA SER A 29 -1.60 6.11 -11.06
C SER A 29 -1.74 6.99 -9.81
N SER A 30 -0.95 8.07 -9.70
CA SER A 30 -1.07 9.04 -8.61
C SER A 30 -2.41 9.78 -8.69
N ASP A 31 -3.29 9.52 -7.71
CA ASP A 31 -4.67 10.01 -7.73
C ASP A 31 -5.16 10.62 -6.40
N TRP A 32 -4.28 10.68 -5.40
CA TRP A 32 -4.53 11.29 -4.09
C TRP A 32 -3.34 12.15 -3.64
N PRO A 33 -3.60 13.30 -3.01
CA PRO A 33 -4.89 13.97 -2.87
C PRO A 33 -5.52 14.33 -4.24
N PRO A 34 -6.85 14.51 -4.38
CA PRO A 34 -7.50 14.67 -5.69
C PRO A 34 -6.90 15.77 -6.57
N GLU A 35 -6.30 16.78 -5.97
CA GLU A 35 -5.56 17.85 -6.62
C GLU A 35 -4.33 17.41 -7.42
N VAL A 36 -3.78 16.21 -7.24
CA VAL A 36 -2.62 15.76 -8.04
C VAL A 36 -3.01 15.43 -9.48
N LYS A 37 -4.30 15.16 -9.73
CA LYS A 37 -4.82 14.80 -11.07
C LYS A 37 -4.73 15.92 -12.11
N ARG A 38 -4.49 17.16 -11.67
CA ARG A 38 -4.29 18.33 -12.53
C ARG A 38 -2.82 18.57 -12.87
N LEU A 39 -1.90 17.84 -12.25
CA LEU A 39 -0.48 17.90 -12.56
C LEU A 39 -0.18 17.17 -13.89
N PRO A 40 0.88 17.58 -14.59
CA PRO A 40 1.43 16.81 -15.70
C PRO A 40 1.68 15.35 -15.31
N ASN A 41 1.37 14.46 -16.25
CA ASN A 41 1.53 13.01 -16.10
C ASN A 41 2.71 12.55 -16.97
N VAL A 42 3.67 11.83 -16.37
CA VAL A 42 4.88 11.34 -17.05
C VAL A 42 4.82 9.86 -17.45
N GLY A 43 3.64 9.27 -17.48
CA GLY A 43 3.39 7.90 -17.92
C GLY A 43 3.14 6.91 -16.78
N PRO A 44 2.85 5.65 -17.12
CA PRO A 44 2.64 4.59 -16.14
C PRO A 44 3.96 4.18 -15.48
N ASP A 45 3.85 3.70 -14.25
CA ASP A 45 4.94 3.22 -13.39
C ASP A 45 6.06 2.43 -14.09
N LEU A 46 5.74 1.46 -14.95
CA LEU A 46 6.75 0.62 -15.63
C LEU A 46 7.28 1.20 -16.96
N ARG A 47 6.71 2.33 -17.41
CA ARG A 47 7.09 3.03 -18.65
C ARG A 47 7.01 4.54 -18.48
N ILE A 48 7.74 5.06 -17.51
CA ILE A 48 7.88 6.51 -17.32
C ILE A 48 8.60 7.11 -18.54
N ASP A 49 8.08 8.22 -19.04
CA ASP A 49 8.71 9.04 -20.07
C ASP A 49 9.84 9.87 -19.44
N ILE A 50 11.03 9.29 -19.41
CA ILE A 50 12.21 9.94 -18.82
C ILE A 50 12.65 11.17 -19.64
N ASP A 51 12.36 11.23 -20.95
CA ASP A 51 12.63 12.43 -21.76
C ASP A 51 11.76 13.60 -21.27
N GLN A 52 10.48 13.34 -20.96
CA GLN A 52 9.60 14.33 -20.36
C GLN A 52 10.04 14.72 -18.95
N VAL A 53 10.46 13.76 -18.11
CA VAL A 53 10.99 14.05 -16.77
C VAL A 53 12.21 14.96 -16.85
N GLU A 54 13.16 14.68 -17.75
CA GLU A 54 14.35 15.50 -17.96
C GLU A 54 14.00 16.91 -18.46
N ALA A 55 13.04 17.03 -19.39
CA ALA A 55 12.58 18.31 -19.92
C ALA A 55 11.98 19.23 -18.84
N LEU A 56 11.39 18.66 -17.78
CA LEU A 56 10.85 19.39 -16.63
C LEU A 56 11.92 19.96 -15.70
N LYS A 57 13.18 19.52 -15.82
CA LYS A 57 14.32 19.97 -15.00
C LYS A 57 14.04 19.89 -13.49
N PRO A 58 13.70 18.70 -12.95
CA PRO A 58 13.41 18.55 -11.53
C PRO A 58 14.65 18.79 -10.67
N ASP A 59 14.44 19.38 -9.49
CA ASP A 59 15.43 19.43 -8.42
C ASP A 59 15.58 18.05 -7.74
N LEU A 60 14.48 17.26 -7.73
CA LEU A 60 14.43 15.92 -7.16
C LEU A 60 13.37 15.06 -7.88
N VAL A 61 13.72 13.83 -8.20
CA VAL A 61 12.79 12.78 -8.63
C VAL A 61 12.61 11.77 -7.50
N VAL A 62 11.38 11.54 -7.04
CA VAL A 62 11.09 10.51 -6.03
C VAL A 62 10.64 9.25 -6.76
N ALA A 63 11.58 8.33 -6.95
CA ALA A 63 11.38 7.03 -7.61
C ALA A 63 11.05 5.93 -6.59
N SER A 64 10.61 4.77 -7.08
CA SER A 64 10.25 3.64 -6.22
C SER A 64 10.77 2.31 -6.78
N LEU A 65 10.97 1.34 -5.89
CA LEU A 65 11.21 -0.08 -6.22
C LEU A 65 10.19 -1.00 -5.53
N SER A 66 8.99 -0.49 -5.23
CA SER A 66 7.92 -1.27 -4.60
C SER A 66 7.27 -2.27 -5.55
N VAL A 67 7.44 -2.10 -6.87
CA VAL A 67 6.91 -2.98 -7.91
C VAL A 67 8.05 -3.47 -8.82
N PRO A 68 8.13 -4.79 -9.11
CA PRO A 68 9.12 -5.31 -10.06
C PRO A 68 9.03 -4.65 -11.44
N GLY A 69 10.18 -4.23 -11.98
CA GLY A 69 10.31 -3.56 -13.27
C GLY A 69 10.55 -2.06 -13.17
N MET A 70 10.33 -1.44 -12.00
CA MET A 70 10.63 -0.02 -11.77
C MET A 70 12.14 0.29 -11.78
N GLU A 71 13.00 -0.72 -11.66
CA GLU A 71 14.47 -0.61 -11.72
C GLU A 71 14.91 0.13 -12.99
N ARG A 72 14.23 -0.12 -14.12
CA ARG A 72 14.51 0.54 -15.39
C ARG A 72 14.41 2.07 -15.30
N ASN A 73 13.44 2.58 -14.54
CA ASN A 73 13.31 4.03 -14.35
C ASN A 73 14.50 4.57 -13.55
N VAL A 74 14.89 3.88 -12.49
CA VAL A 74 16.04 4.26 -11.64
C VAL A 74 17.34 4.25 -12.43
N GLU A 75 17.57 3.20 -13.24
CA GLU A 75 18.71 3.10 -14.14
C GLU A 75 18.79 4.27 -15.13
N GLU A 76 17.65 4.66 -15.72
CA GLU A 76 17.58 5.79 -16.64
C GLU A 76 17.82 7.15 -15.96
N LEU A 77 17.24 7.36 -14.77
CA LEU A 77 17.49 8.55 -13.96
C LEU A 77 18.99 8.68 -13.62
N ALA A 78 19.62 7.58 -13.21
CA ALA A 78 21.05 7.52 -12.93
C ALA A 78 21.90 7.77 -14.18
N ARG A 79 21.56 7.14 -15.32
CA ARG A 79 22.26 7.32 -16.62
C ARG A 79 22.27 8.78 -17.05
N ARG A 80 21.17 9.51 -16.83
CA ARG A 80 21.01 10.93 -17.17
C ARG A 80 21.48 11.89 -16.07
N ARG A 81 21.92 11.35 -14.92
CA ARG A 81 22.35 12.13 -13.74
C ARG A 81 21.26 13.06 -13.22
N LEU A 82 20.01 12.65 -13.34
CA LEU A 82 18.89 13.36 -12.73
C LEU A 82 18.93 13.11 -11.21
N PRO A 83 18.83 14.15 -10.36
CA PRO A 83 18.78 13.96 -8.92
C PRO A 83 17.56 13.13 -8.54
N HIS A 84 17.77 12.04 -7.80
CA HIS A 84 16.68 11.15 -7.44
C HIS A 84 16.86 10.52 -6.06
N LEU A 85 15.73 10.23 -5.42
CA LEU A 85 15.60 9.44 -4.21
C LEU A 85 14.79 8.19 -4.55
N VAL A 86 15.24 7.02 -4.11
CA VAL A 86 14.57 5.75 -4.37
C VAL A 86 14.00 5.20 -3.06
N LEU A 87 12.70 4.96 -3.03
CA LEU A 87 11.99 4.41 -1.88
C LEU A 87 11.49 2.98 -2.17
N ALA A 88 11.70 2.05 -1.24
CA ALA A 88 11.43 0.63 -1.45
C ALA A 88 10.88 -0.06 -0.18
N PRO A 89 9.79 0.43 0.40
CA PRO A 89 9.29 -0.08 1.67
C PRO A 89 8.61 -1.44 1.51
N ASN A 90 8.85 -2.35 2.45
CA ASN A 90 8.15 -3.63 2.57
C ASN A 90 7.37 -3.76 3.88
N THR A 91 7.71 -2.98 4.90
CA THR A 91 7.09 -3.00 6.23
C THR A 91 6.48 -1.65 6.60
N LEU A 92 5.64 -1.62 7.65
CA LEU A 92 5.10 -0.37 8.19
C LEU A 92 6.20 0.53 8.79
N ASP A 93 7.31 -0.05 9.26
CA ASP A 93 8.46 0.73 9.75
C ASP A 93 9.33 1.28 8.61
N ASP A 94 9.41 0.57 7.47
CA ASP A 94 10.04 1.13 6.26
C ASP A 94 9.30 2.37 5.79
N ILE A 95 7.96 2.39 5.83
CA ILE A 95 7.15 3.58 5.48
C ILE A 95 7.48 4.75 6.42
N ALA A 96 7.67 4.48 7.71
CA ALA A 96 8.09 5.50 8.67
C ALA A 96 9.51 6.01 8.36
N SER A 97 10.42 5.12 7.95
CA SER A 97 11.77 5.46 7.55
C SER A 97 11.78 6.30 6.26
N ASP A 98 10.98 5.93 5.27
CA ASP A 98 10.80 6.66 4.02
C ASP A 98 10.28 8.09 4.26
N LEU A 99 9.36 8.28 5.21
CA LEU A 99 8.91 9.61 5.62
C LEU A 99 10.07 10.47 6.17
N LEU A 100 10.95 9.89 6.98
CA LEU A 100 12.11 10.59 7.53
C LEU A 100 13.12 10.92 6.44
N THR A 101 13.44 9.95 5.58
CA THR A 101 14.38 10.12 4.46
C THR A 101 13.89 11.17 3.46
N LEU A 102 12.63 11.09 3.05
CA LEU A 102 12.04 12.08 2.16
C LEU A 102 11.93 13.45 2.84
N GLY A 103 11.55 13.48 4.12
CA GLY A 103 11.52 14.68 4.94
C GLY A 103 12.86 15.40 4.98
N GLU A 104 13.96 14.67 5.20
CA GLU A 104 15.32 15.23 5.16
C GLU A 104 15.66 15.77 3.76
N ALA A 105 15.38 15.00 2.70
CA ALA A 105 15.69 15.38 1.32
C ALA A 105 15.00 16.69 0.87
N ILE A 106 13.81 16.99 1.41
CA ILE A 106 13.03 18.19 1.06
C ILE A 106 13.07 19.29 2.13
N GLY A 107 13.87 19.11 3.19
CA GLY A 107 14.04 20.10 4.26
C GLY A 107 12.91 20.16 5.30
N GLU A 108 12.11 19.11 5.42
CA GLU A 108 10.95 18.95 6.31
C GLU A 108 11.21 17.99 7.49
N THR A 109 12.45 17.94 8.01
CA THR A 109 12.87 16.97 9.04
C THR A 109 11.98 16.97 10.29
N GLN A 110 11.64 18.16 10.83
CA GLN A 110 10.81 18.25 12.05
C GLN A 110 9.40 17.73 11.79
N LYS A 111 8.81 18.11 10.66
CA LYS A 111 7.47 17.67 10.27
C LYS A 111 7.41 16.16 10.04
N ALA A 112 8.43 15.59 9.40
CA ALA A 112 8.56 14.15 9.22
C ALA A 112 8.66 13.42 10.57
N ALA A 113 9.47 13.93 11.51
CA ALA A 113 9.59 13.35 12.85
C ALA A 113 8.25 13.37 13.62
N ASP A 114 7.54 14.50 13.59
CA ASP A 114 6.23 14.63 14.24
C ASP A 114 5.15 13.75 13.60
N LEU A 115 5.20 13.57 12.27
CA LEU A 115 4.32 12.68 11.55
C LEU A 115 4.58 11.21 11.92
N VAL A 116 5.84 10.79 11.92
CA VAL A 116 6.25 9.42 12.29
C VAL A 116 5.90 9.10 13.74
N ARG A 117 6.04 10.06 14.66
CA ARG A 117 5.60 9.90 16.04
C ARG A 117 4.11 9.55 16.11
N ARG A 118 3.25 10.35 15.46
CA ARG A 118 1.79 10.12 15.44
C ARG A 118 1.41 8.83 14.72
N TYR A 119 2.10 8.52 13.63
CA TYR A 119 1.94 7.25 12.91
C TYR A 119 2.21 6.05 13.83
N ARG A 120 3.33 6.06 14.57
CA ARG A 120 3.67 5.00 15.52
C ARG A 120 2.71 4.92 16.71
N GLU A 121 2.26 6.06 17.23
CA GLU A 121 1.22 6.13 18.28
C GLU A 121 -0.08 5.44 17.82
N PHE A 122 -0.53 5.72 16.59
CA PHE A 122 -1.72 5.09 16.03
C PHE A 122 -1.57 3.57 15.86
N LEU A 123 -0.41 3.11 15.35
CA LEU A 123 -0.12 1.68 15.24
C LEU A 123 -0.09 0.99 16.62
N ALA A 124 0.44 1.66 17.64
CA ALA A 124 0.46 1.12 19.00
C ALA A 124 -0.96 0.95 19.58
N GLU A 125 -1.85 1.92 19.38
CA GLU A 125 -3.25 1.81 19.81
C GLU A 125 -3.94 0.59 19.19
N TYR A 126 -3.77 0.38 17.89
CA TYR A 126 -4.37 -0.78 17.21
C TYR A 126 -3.77 -2.10 17.68
N ARG A 127 -2.46 -2.13 17.95
CA ARG A 127 -1.79 -3.31 18.51
C ARG A 127 -2.36 -3.68 19.90
N GLU A 128 -2.60 -2.69 20.76
CA GLU A 128 -3.19 -2.93 22.08
C GLU A 128 -4.61 -3.52 21.98
N ARG A 129 -5.43 -3.00 21.06
CA ARG A 129 -6.78 -3.54 20.80
C ARG A 129 -6.72 -4.95 20.23
N ALA A 130 -5.83 -5.19 19.27
CA ALA A 130 -5.65 -6.49 18.63
C ALA A 130 -5.18 -7.58 19.61
N ALA A 131 -4.50 -7.22 20.69
CA ALA A 131 -4.05 -8.17 21.72
C ALA A 131 -5.21 -8.89 22.44
N ALA A 132 -6.43 -8.33 22.41
CA ALA A 132 -7.63 -8.95 22.96
C ALA A 132 -8.41 -9.81 21.93
N ALA A 133 -7.96 -9.83 20.66
CA ALA A 133 -8.63 -10.53 19.58
C ALA A 133 -8.15 -11.99 19.44
N GLU A 134 -9.09 -12.90 19.16
CA GLU A 134 -8.74 -14.21 18.63
C GLU A 134 -8.38 -14.07 17.14
N PRO A 135 -7.17 -14.45 16.69
CA PRO A 135 -6.74 -14.15 15.33
C PRO A 135 -7.61 -14.78 14.23
N VAL A 136 -8.18 -13.95 13.38
CA VAL A 136 -8.95 -14.40 12.19
C VAL A 136 -7.99 -14.71 11.04
N ARG A 137 -8.13 -15.89 10.42
CA ARG A 137 -7.30 -16.31 9.28
C ARG A 137 -7.67 -15.53 8.01
N LEU A 138 -6.75 -14.73 7.50
CA LEU A 138 -6.94 -13.87 6.33
C LEU A 138 -6.12 -14.39 5.16
N TYR A 139 -6.72 -14.47 3.99
CA TYR A 139 -6.01 -14.59 2.72
C TYR A 139 -6.14 -13.29 1.93
N TRP A 140 -5.00 -12.75 1.50
CA TRP A 140 -4.94 -11.58 0.63
C TRP A 140 -4.67 -12.03 -0.80
N GLU A 141 -5.46 -11.54 -1.74
CA GLU A 141 -5.19 -11.72 -3.16
C GLU A 141 -4.96 -10.35 -3.80
N TRP A 142 -3.70 -10.02 -4.03
CA TRP A 142 -3.33 -8.77 -4.71
C TRP A 142 -3.17 -8.92 -6.24
N TRP A 143 -3.16 -10.15 -6.76
CA TRP A 143 -3.20 -10.41 -8.20
C TRP A 143 -3.78 -11.80 -8.49
N PRO A 144 -4.73 -11.94 -9.44
CA PRO A 144 -5.46 -13.19 -9.62
C PRO A 144 -4.84 -14.18 -10.60
N ARG A 145 -3.99 -13.72 -11.54
CA ARG A 145 -3.40 -14.58 -12.61
C ARG A 145 -2.02 -14.11 -13.10
N PRO A 146 -0.94 -14.85 -12.79
CA PRO A 146 -0.89 -15.94 -11.82
C PRO A 146 -1.28 -15.44 -10.42
N ILE A 147 -1.66 -16.35 -9.51
CA ILE A 147 -2.09 -15.91 -8.17
C ILE A 147 -0.85 -15.44 -7.42
N PHE A 148 -0.91 -14.20 -6.95
CA PHE A 148 0.05 -13.71 -5.98
C PHE A 148 -0.63 -13.35 -4.66
N THR A 149 0.12 -13.43 -3.57
CA THR A 149 -0.28 -13.03 -2.20
C THR A 149 0.91 -12.40 -1.48
N PRO A 150 0.71 -11.46 -0.54
CA PRO A 150 1.76 -11.05 0.39
C PRO A 150 2.15 -12.19 1.34
N GLY A 151 3.44 -12.28 1.67
CA GLY A 151 3.96 -13.13 2.75
C GLY A 151 4.20 -12.35 4.04
N GLY A 152 4.93 -12.96 4.98
CA GLY A 152 5.27 -12.39 6.29
C GLY A 152 6.12 -11.12 6.22
N GLY A 153 6.96 -10.96 5.20
CA GLY A 153 7.79 -9.76 5.02
C GLY A 153 7.07 -8.57 4.35
N ASN A 154 5.73 -8.52 4.41
CA ASN A 154 4.94 -7.48 3.76
C ASN A 154 4.03 -6.75 4.77
N TRP A 155 3.82 -5.44 4.56
CA TRP A 155 2.96 -4.60 5.38
C TRP A 155 1.51 -5.11 5.50
N LEU A 156 0.99 -5.88 4.54
CA LEU A 156 -0.33 -6.50 4.64
C LEU A 156 -0.41 -7.59 5.72
N SER A 157 0.71 -8.27 6.00
CA SER A 157 0.81 -9.18 7.15
C SER A 157 0.78 -8.41 8.46
N GLU A 158 1.54 -7.31 8.56
CA GLU A 158 1.54 -6.45 9.76
C GLU A 158 0.17 -5.79 9.98
N LEU A 159 -0.49 -5.30 8.93
CA LEU A 159 -1.86 -4.79 8.98
C LEU A 159 -2.86 -5.86 9.42
N SER A 160 -2.65 -7.12 9.00
CA SER A 160 -3.51 -8.22 9.44
C SER A 160 -3.42 -8.39 10.95
N GLU A 161 -2.20 -8.38 11.51
CA GLU A 161 -1.97 -8.51 12.95
C GLU A 161 -2.58 -7.33 13.73
N LEU A 162 -2.38 -6.10 13.26
CA LEU A 162 -2.96 -4.90 13.86
C LEU A 162 -4.49 -4.85 13.79
N ALA A 163 -5.09 -5.58 12.85
CA ALA A 163 -6.53 -5.73 12.72
C ALA A 163 -7.09 -6.91 13.53
N GLY A 164 -6.27 -7.61 14.34
CA GLY A 164 -6.67 -8.82 15.06
C GLY A 164 -6.82 -10.06 14.17
N GLY A 165 -6.15 -10.07 13.02
CA GLY A 165 -6.10 -11.17 12.08
C GLY A 165 -4.72 -11.82 11.99
N ARG A 166 -4.62 -12.85 11.15
CA ARG A 166 -3.36 -13.49 10.78
C ARG A 166 -3.38 -13.79 9.29
N ASN A 167 -2.41 -13.26 8.54
CA ASN A 167 -2.20 -13.66 7.16
C ASN A 167 -1.86 -15.16 7.12
N VAL A 168 -2.62 -15.94 6.36
CA VAL A 168 -2.38 -17.37 6.25
C VAL A 168 -1.05 -17.71 5.59
N PHE A 169 -0.38 -16.77 4.91
CA PHE A 169 0.97 -16.89 4.34
C PHE A 169 2.07 -16.20 5.18
N ALA A 170 1.80 -15.82 6.43
CA ALA A 170 2.77 -15.12 7.28
C ALA A 170 4.05 -15.92 7.59
N ASP A 171 4.02 -17.25 7.44
CA ASP A 171 5.17 -18.16 7.58
C ASP A 171 6.17 -18.07 6.41
N CYS A 172 5.78 -17.48 5.29
CA CYS A 172 6.64 -17.30 4.13
C CYS A 172 7.33 -15.91 4.23
N PRO A 173 8.66 -15.81 4.37
CA PRO A 173 9.33 -14.54 4.65
C PRO A 173 9.31 -13.52 3.50
N GLN A 174 8.99 -13.95 2.27
CA GLN A 174 8.97 -13.09 1.09
C GLN A 174 7.86 -12.03 1.18
N ALA A 175 8.12 -10.81 0.71
CA ALA A 175 7.10 -9.77 0.61
C ALA A 175 6.02 -10.10 -0.44
N SER A 176 6.39 -10.88 -1.47
CA SER A 176 5.56 -11.27 -2.61
C SER A 176 5.72 -12.77 -2.87
N ILE A 177 4.61 -13.50 -2.95
CA ILE A 177 4.59 -14.94 -3.18
C ILE A 177 3.68 -15.22 -4.36
N GLN A 178 4.21 -15.91 -5.38
CA GLN A 178 3.39 -16.61 -6.35
C GLN A 178 2.96 -17.94 -5.72
N THR A 179 1.66 -18.20 -5.65
CA THR A 179 1.09 -19.42 -5.07
C THR A 179 0.04 -20.00 -6.01
N GLU A 180 -0.49 -21.18 -5.67
CA GLU A 180 -1.55 -21.85 -6.39
C GLU A 180 -2.81 -21.93 -5.53
N TRP A 181 -3.97 -22.01 -6.19
CA TRP A 181 -5.25 -21.99 -5.50
C TRP A 181 -5.41 -23.16 -4.50
N ASP A 182 -4.87 -24.34 -4.81
CA ASP A 182 -4.92 -25.50 -3.91
C ASP A 182 -4.18 -25.24 -2.58
N GLU A 183 -3.13 -24.42 -2.57
CA GLU A 183 -2.44 -24.01 -1.34
C GLU A 183 -3.32 -23.06 -0.50
N VAL A 184 -4.01 -22.13 -1.16
CA VAL A 184 -4.98 -21.24 -0.49
C VAL A 184 -6.11 -22.06 0.16
N VAL A 185 -6.61 -23.09 -0.55
CA VAL A 185 -7.63 -24.01 -0.01
C VAL A 185 -7.09 -24.77 1.20
N ALA A 186 -5.87 -25.33 1.12
CA ALA A 186 -5.24 -26.06 2.22
C ALA A 186 -5.02 -25.20 3.46
N ARG A 187 -4.71 -23.91 3.29
CA ARG A 187 -4.56 -22.93 4.38
C ARG A 187 -5.91 -22.48 4.97
N ASN A 188 -7.03 -22.81 4.33
CA ASN A 188 -8.41 -22.59 4.77
C ASN A 188 -8.67 -21.21 5.43
N PRO A 189 -8.57 -20.10 4.68
CA PRO A 189 -8.84 -18.77 5.20
C PRO A 189 -10.30 -18.61 5.63
N ALA A 190 -10.52 -17.88 6.71
CA ALA A 190 -11.85 -17.49 7.17
C ALA A 190 -12.38 -16.26 6.44
N HIS A 191 -11.49 -15.40 5.93
CA HIS A 191 -11.81 -14.25 5.10
C HIS A 191 -10.87 -14.19 3.89
N ILE A 192 -11.41 -13.86 2.72
CA ILE A 192 -10.64 -13.58 1.51
C ILE A 192 -10.73 -12.10 1.21
N LEU A 193 -9.58 -11.45 1.08
CA LEU A 193 -9.42 -10.02 0.88
C LEU A 193 -8.87 -9.78 -0.52
N LEU A 194 -9.73 -9.38 -1.45
CA LEU A 194 -9.38 -9.11 -2.84
C LEU A 194 -8.94 -7.65 -2.98
N VAL A 195 -7.68 -7.43 -3.37
CA VAL A 195 -7.05 -6.12 -3.48
C VAL A 195 -6.16 -6.05 -4.72
N TRP A 196 -6.75 -6.19 -5.91
CA TRP A 196 -5.96 -6.32 -7.13
C TRP A 196 -5.21 -5.02 -7.50
N VAL A 197 -3.88 -5.10 -7.54
CA VAL A 197 -3.00 -3.96 -7.85
C VAL A 197 -3.37 -3.35 -9.21
N GLY A 198 -3.52 -2.03 -9.29
CA GLY A 198 -3.90 -1.32 -10.51
C GLY A 198 -5.35 -1.56 -10.99
N VAL A 199 -6.17 -2.30 -10.25
CA VAL A 199 -7.57 -2.56 -10.60
C VAL A 199 -8.51 -1.87 -9.62
N GLN A 200 -9.38 -1.00 -10.15
CA GLN A 200 -10.41 -0.34 -9.37
C GLN A 200 -11.37 -1.36 -8.72
N THR A 201 -11.71 -1.17 -7.45
CA THR A 201 -12.58 -2.08 -6.66
C THR A 201 -13.89 -2.42 -7.37
N LYS A 202 -14.53 -1.45 -8.03
CA LYS A 202 -15.77 -1.65 -8.79
C LYS A 202 -15.65 -2.59 -10.01
N LYS A 203 -14.43 -2.90 -10.45
CA LYS A 203 -14.14 -3.84 -11.54
C LYS A 203 -13.83 -5.25 -11.02
N MET A 204 -13.55 -5.39 -9.72
CA MET A 204 -13.36 -6.69 -9.10
C MET A 204 -14.70 -7.39 -8.87
N ARG A 205 -14.69 -8.72 -8.83
CA ARG A 205 -15.89 -9.55 -8.64
C ARG A 205 -15.56 -10.74 -7.74
N PRO A 206 -16.35 -11.04 -6.70
CA PRO A 206 -16.19 -12.25 -5.89
C PRO A 206 -16.29 -13.54 -6.73
N SER A 207 -16.96 -13.49 -7.88
CA SER A 207 -17.04 -14.60 -8.83
C SER A 207 -15.67 -15.08 -9.31
N ALA A 208 -14.64 -14.23 -9.30
CA ALA A 208 -13.28 -14.61 -9.67
C ALA A 208 -12.66 -15.65 -8.72
N VAL A 209 -13.16 -15.74 -7.48
CA VAL A 209 -12.79 -16.75 -6.49
C VAL A 209 -13.80 -17.88 -6.45
N THR A 210 -15.10 -17.58 -6.38
CA THR A 210 -16.14 -18.61 -6.18
C THR A 210 -16.28 -19.58 -7.36
N GLN A 211 -15.82 -19.19 -8.56
CA GLN A 211 -15.77 -20.07 -9.73
C GLN A 211 -14.53 -20.97 -9.79
N ARG A 212 -13.57 -20.81 -8.87
CA ARG A 212 -12.38 -21.66 -8.83
C ARG A 212 -12.73 -23.06 -8.33
N PRO A 213 -12.03 -24.12 -8.81
CA PRO A 213 -12.18 -25.46 -8.26
C PRO A 213 -12.03 -25.46 -6.74
N LYS A 214 -12.82 -26.25 -6.03
CA LYS A 214 -12.75 -26.37 -4.55
C LYS A 214 -12.99 -25.07 -3.77
N ALA A 215 -13.50 -24.00 -4.38
CA ALA A 215 -13.67 -22.73 -3.67
C ALA A 215 -14.53 -22.88 -2.40
N ASN A 216 -15.61 -23.66 -2.48
CA ASN A 216 -16.50 -24.00 -1.37
C ASN A 216 -15.85 -24.86 -0.26
N GLU A 217 -14.59 -25.27 -0.39
CA GLU A 217 -13.85 -25.94 0.69
C GLU A 217 -13.25 -24.95 1.69
N THR A 218 -13.11 -23.67 1.31
CA THR A 218 -12.67 -22.62 2.23
C THR A 218 -13.82 -22.10 3.10
N ASP A 219 -13.52 -21.79 4.37
CA ASP A 219 -14.46 -21.15 5.28
C ASP A 219 -14.94 -19.80 4.75
N ALA A 220 -14.06 -19.02 4.13
CA ALA A 220 -14.40 -17.73 3.57
C ALA A 220 -15.50 -17.82 2.51
N VAL A 221 -15.38 -18.74 1.55
CA VAL A 221 -16.38 -18.89 0.47
C VAL A 221 -17.69 -19.44 1.03
N ARG A 222 -17.65 -20.47 1.88
CA ARG A 222 -18.85 -21.06 2.49
C ARG A 222 -19.68 -20.05 3.28
N ASN A 223 -19.00 -19.12 3.95
CA ASN A 223 -19.64 -18.12 4.79
C ASN A 223 -19.86 -16.77 4.08
N GLY A 224 -19.58 -16.67 2.77
CA GLY A 224 -19.75 -15.43 2.00
C GLY A 224 -18.81 -14.29 2.40
N ARG A 225 -17.64 -14.59 2.98
CA ARG A 225 -16.66 -13.63 3.51
C ARG A 225 -15.55 -13.33 2.51
N ILE A 226 -15.96 -12.87 1.33
CA ILE A 226 -15.07 -12.37 0.27
C ILE A 226 -15.25 -10.86 0.20
N HIS A 227 -14.18 -10.13 0.50
CA HIS A 227 -14.19 -8.67 0.64
C HIS A 227 -13.45 -8.05 -0.54
N LEU A 228 -14.05 -7.04 -1.16
CA LEU A 228 -13.39 -6.24 -2.20
C LEU A 228 -12.83 -4.98 -1.54
N LEU A 229 -11.52 -4.82 -1.59
CA LEU A 229 -10.81 -3.75 -0.90
C LEU A 229 -10.23 -2.73 -1.89
N GLU A 230 -10.05 -1.50 -1.45
CA GLU A 230 -9.47 -0.43 -2.25
C GLU A 230 -7.95 -0.55 -2.32
N GLU A 231 -7.40 -0.80 -3.51
CA GLU A 231 -5.95 -0.82 -3.78
C GLU A 231 -5.21 0.37 -3.14
N ALA A 232 -5.79 1.57 -3.21
CA ALA A 232 -5.21 2.79 -2.66
C ALA A 232 -5.03 2.80 -1.14
N LEU A 233 -5.68 1.89 -0.40
CA LEU A 233 -5.60 1.79 1.06
C LEU A 233 -4.81 0.58 1.55
N TYR A 234 -4.33 -0.27 0.64
CA TYR A 234 -3.75 -1.57 0.99
C TYR A 234 -2.52 -1.95 0.14
N CYS A 235 -2.38 -1.47 -1.09
CA CYS A 235 -1.26 -1.79 -1.99
C CYS A 235 -0.29 -0.63 -2.21
N ARG A 236 -0.54 0.52 -1.60
CA ARG A 236 0.34 1.69 -1.65
C ARG A 236 1.01 1.85 -0.29
N PRO A 237 2.32 1.60 -0.17
CA PRO A 237 3.00 1.68 1.11
C PRO A 237 3.20 3.15 1.53
N SER A 238 2.15 3.72 2.11
CA SER A 238 2.11 5.07 2.64
C SER A 238 1.28 5.10 3.94
N PRO A 239 1.26 6.21 4.69
CA PRO A 239 0.41 6.32 5.87
C PRO A 239 -1.09 6.17 5.61
N ARG A 240 -1.55 6.18 4.35
CA ARG A 240 -2.96 5.88 4.01
C ARG A 240 -3.37 4.45 4.36
N LEU A 241 -2.41 3.54 4.52
CA LEU A 241 -2.64 2.22 5.08
C LEU A 241 -3.35 2.27 6.44
N LEU A 242 -3.18 3.35 7.21
CA LEU A 242 -3.91 3.54 8.47
C LEU A 242 -5.43 3.70 8.26
N VAL A 243 -5.84 4.35 7.18
CA VAL A 243 -7.27 4.43 6.81
C VAL A 243 -7.78 3.04 6.39
N GLY A 244 -6.96 2.26 5.68
CA GLY A 244 -7.25 0.86 5.39
C GLY A 244 -7.40 0.01 6.66
N LEU A 245 -6.55 0.23 7.67
CA LEU A 245 -6.61 -0.45 8.96
C LEU A 245 -7.91 -0.13 9.72
N LYS A 246 -8.34 1.14 9.72
CA LYS A 246 -9.62 1.59 10.30
C LYS A 246 -10.83 0.91 9.68
N LYS A 247 -10.75 0.51 8.40
CA LYS A 247 -11.80 -0.25 7.72
C LYS A 247 -11.73 -1.74 8.00
N LEU A 248 -10.52 -2.31 8.02
CA LEU A 248 -10.31 -3.75 8.16
C LEU A 248 -10.59 -4.23 9.59
N ALA A 249 -10.11 -3.53 10.61
CA ALA A 249 -10.19 -3.98 11.99
C ALA A 249 -11.63 -4.18 12.49
N PRO A 250 -12.58 -3.23 12.34
CA PRO A 250 -13.98 -3.45 12.74
C PRO A 250 -14.73 -4.43 11.81
N LEU A 251 -14.25 -4.66 10.58
CA LEU A 251 -14.78 -5.71 9.71
C LEU A 251 -14.50 -7.10 10.29
N LEU A 252 -13.34 -7.29 10.93
CA LEU A 252 -12.95 -8.54 11.57
C LEU A 252 -13.49 -8.66 13.00
N HIS A 253 -13.40 -7.58 13.79
CA HIS A 253 -13.71 -7.55 15.22
C HIS A 253 -14.50 -6.28 15.60
N PRO A 254 -15.79 -6.20 15.25
CA PRO A 254 -16.61 -4.98 15.44
C PRO A 254 -16.81 -4.57 16.90
N SER A 255 -16.58 -5.48 17.86
CA SER A 255 -16.67 -5.19 19.30
C SER A 255 -15.37 -4.66 19.91
N LEU A 256 -14.23 -4.80 19.23
CA LEU A 256 -12.90 -4.41 19.74
C LEU A 256 -12.40 -3.10 19.13
N PHE A 257 -12.78 -2.82 17.88
CA PHE A 257 -12.34 -1.65 17.13
C PHE A 257 -13.46 -0.63 16.94
N PRO A 258 -13.13 0.67 16.85
CA PRO A 258 -14.09 1.69 16.48
C PRO A 258 -14.74 1.39 15.11
N PRO A 259 -16.00 1.83 14.88
CA PRO A 259 -16.61 1.74 13.56
C PRO A 259 -15.73 2.39 12.49
N ALA A 260 -15.76 1.81 11.30
CA ALA A 260 -15.01 2.33 10.17
C ALA A 260 -15.45 3.75 9.82
N ASP A 261 -14.48 4.60 9.50
CA ASP A 261 -14.69 5.94 8.96
C ASP A 261 -13.58 6.26 7.95
N ASP A 262 -13.82 7.26 7.08
CA ASP A 262 -12.89 7.64 6.00
C ASP A 262 -11.87 8.73 6.40
N SER A 263 -11.87 9.19 7.66
CA SER A 263 -10.95 10.23 8.12
C SER A 263 -9.52 9.71 8.26
N ASP A 264 -8.58 10.59 7.92
CA ASP A 264 -7.16 10.32 8.00
C ASP A 264 -6.62 10.65 9.39
N PRO A 265 -6.08 9.67 10.13
CA PRO A 265 -5.64 9.88 11.51
C PRO A 265 -4.44 10.84 11.63
N LEU A 266 -3.72 11.12 10.54
CA LEU A 266 -2.52 11.97 10.55
C LEU A 266 -2.76 13.36 9.97
N LEU A 267 -3.80 13.56 9.16
CA LEU A 267 -4.12 14.86 8.56
C LEU A 267 -5.26 15.62 9.25
N GLY A 268 -5.94 15.00 10.24
CA GLY A 268 -6.98 15.68 11.02
C GLY A 268 -8.18 16.12 10.18
N ARG A 269 -8.43 15.41 9.07
CA ARG A 269 -9.54 15.60 8.12
C ARG A 269 -10.14 14.25 7.76
#